data_AF-A0A0R3W3P0-F1
#
_entry.id   AF-A0A0R3W3P0-F1
#
_cell.length_a   1.000
_cell.length_b   1.000
_cell.length_c   1.000
_cell.angle_alpha   90.00
_cell.angle_beta   90.00
_cell.angle_gamma   90.00
#
_symmetry.space_group_name_H-M   'P 1'
#
loop_
_entity.id
_entity.type
_entity.pdbx_description
1 polymer ?
#
loop_
_entity_poly.entity_id
_entity_poly.type
_entity_poly.pdbx_seq_one_letter_code
_entity_poly.pdbx_strand_id
1 'polypeptide(L)'
;MVKFSGYSKTETDQKISMLLKSLKANFDAFIKSENDLLRELNAKIESQRQIVAEFCCLLCLPPYFPPHGLTTCQLLQDLTDKVSELEQEKLNRKEEFQRLCREIITSSLQLGQSPDAIKKKLSKAVDVPSNEDIAGLKLILDENNATSGPLVAQLNALQGDIQRIAAEIAYVPKTEREKSLLQLDSNGREPALDQELKTMRLSLVKEKARLVGTCDELKAYLASMWKRLQKPVEECEAFLKNCESFTPQSLQLLQTEADACRSERLQTIVTYLPSVKAELLDLARTCCLENQESSNLAKIEAKARQDGSVELLDYLERRIEELKVVYQQHRRVYDAIAAFQTSFNALQQVEQRLKDPSILGNRGGILLKMEKEKKRLLKEVEKLEKETLAAISEYEAEKGQTFVLSNGKTFVQAIEEQRNAATASMRGSRSSSAVGRRPFSGGHPASQPC
;
A
#
# COMPACT_ATOMS: atom_id res chain seq x y z
N MET A 1 -101.93 16.47 53.22
CA MET A 1 -102.94 15.82 52.34
C MET A 1 -103.79 16.91 51.70
N VAL A 2 -103.53 17.22 50.43
CA VAL A 2 -104.40 18.09 49.64
C VAL A 2 -105.72 17.34 49.45
N LYS A 3 -106.82 17.80 50.04
CA LYS A 3 -108.15 17.20 49.81
C LYS A 3 -108.69 17.72 48.48
N PHE A 4 -109.16 16.83 47.62
CA PHE A 4 -109.92 17.21 46.43
C PHE A 4 -111.18 17.97 46.87
N SER A 5 -111.23 19.27 46.65
CA SER A 5 -112.40 20.10 46.98
C SER A 5 -113.48 19.93 45.91
N GLY A 6 -114.70 19.56 46.32
CA GLY A 6 -115.87 19.48 45.43
C GLY A 6 -116.11 18.13 44.73
N TYR A 7 -115.40 17.06 45.12
CA TYR A 7 -115.61 15.71 44.59
C TYR A 7 -116.13 14.74 45.66
N SER A 8 -116.98 13.78 45.27
CA SER A 8 -117.36 12.64 46.09
C SER A 8 -116.18 11.69 46.33
N LYS A 9 -116.26 10.81 47.34
CA LYS A 9 -115.22 9.82 47.63
C LYS A 9 -114.96 8.91 46.42
N THR A 10 -116.02 8.48 45.74
CA THR A 10 -115.97 7.67 44.52
C THR A 10 -115.29 8.38 43.34
N GLU A 11 -115.58 9.67 43.12
CA GLU A 11 -114.92 10.45 42.06
C GLU A 11 -113.43 10.72 42.37
N THR A 12 -113.10 10.90 43.65
CA THR A 12 -111.72 11.04 44.11
C THR A 12 -110.93 9.75 43.88
N ASP A 13 -111.50 8.60 44.24
CA ASP A 13 -110.91 7.28 44.03
C ASP A 13 -110.72 6.96 42.53
N GLN A 14 -111.67 7.35 41.68
CA GLN A 14 -111.54 7.24 40.22
C GLN A 14 -110.40 8.10 39.66
N LYS A 15 -110.28 9.36 40.10
CA LYS A 15 -109.18 10.24 39.67
C LYS A 15 -107.82 9.72 40.13
N ILE A 16 -107.71 9.23 41.36
CA ILE A 16 -106.50 8.58 41.88
C ILE A 16 -106.19 7.32 41.04
N SER A 17 -107.19 6.50 40.73
CA SER A 17 -107.03 5.31 39.90
C SER A 17 -106.55 5.65 38.48
N MET A 18 -107.06 6.72 37.86
CA MET A 18 -106.60 7.17 36.54
C MET A 18 -105.13 7.64 36.59
N LEU A 19 -104.75 8.40 37.62
CA LEU A 19 -103.38 8.86 37.80
C LEU A 19 -102.42 7.70 38.06
N LEU A 20 -102.80 6.75 38.92
CA LEU A 20 -102.02 5.54 39.18
C LEU A 20 -101.87 4.67 37.92
N LYS A 21 -102.92 4.55 37.10
CA LYS A 21 -102.86 3.82 35.83
C LYS A 21 -101.90 4.48 34.83
N SER A 22 -101.94 5.81 34.71
CA SER A 22 -101.03 6.58 33.85
C SER A 22 -99.59 6.49 34.35
N LEU A 23 -99.36 6.66 35.65
CA LEU A 23 -98.05 6.54 36.28
C LEU A 23 -97.46 5.14 36.07
N LYS A 24 -98.26 4.10 36.28
CA LYS A 24 -97.87 2.71 36.03
C LYS A 24 -97.50 2.46 34.57
N ALA A 25 -98.32 2.92 33.62
CA ALA A 25 -98.03 2.76 32.20
C ALA A 25 -96.71 3.44 31.78
N ASN A 26 -96.41 4.61 32.35
CA ASN A 26 -95.14 5.31 32.10
C ASN A 26 -93.94 4.57 32.70
N PHE A 27 -94.05 4.03 33.93
CA PHE A 27 -92.99 3.21 34.53
C PHE A 27 -92.78 1.91 33.76
N ASP A 28 -93.84 1.21 33.36
CA ASP A 28 -93.75 -0.02 32.58
C ASP A 28 -93.08 0.24 31.23
N ALA A 29 -93.41 1.36 30.57
CA ALA A 29 -92.76 1.78 29.32
C ALA A 29 -91.26 2.10 29.51
N PHE A 30 -90.91 2.83 30.58
CA PHE A 30 -89.51 3.14 30.91
C PHE A 30 -88.71 1.86 31.21
N ILE A 31 -89.23 0.98 32.07
CA ILE A 31 -88.59 -0.30 32.42
C ILE A 31 -88.44 -1.18 31.17
N LYS A 32 -89.44 -1.21 30.28
CA LYS A 32 -89.33 -1.93 29.01
C LYS A 32 -88.22 -1.35 28.14
N SER A 33 -88.16 -0.03 28.00
CA SER A 33 -87.11 0.66 27.24
C SER A 33 -85.71 0.37 27.78
N GLU A 34 -85.51 0.42 29.09
CA GLU A 34 -84.21 0.11 29.73
C GLU A 34 -83.83 -1.37 29.57
N ASN A 35 -84.79 -2.29 29.67
CA ASN A 35 -84.55 -3.71 29.43
C ASN A 35 -84.23 -4.01 27.95
N ASP A 36 -84.86 -3.30 27.03
CA ASP A 36 -84.57 -3.40 25.59
C ASP A 36 -83.15 -2.88 25.31
N LEU A 37 -82.75 -1.75 25.91
CA LEU A 37 -81.40 -1.21 25.83
C LEU A 37 -80.35 -2.18 26.40
N LEU A 38 -80.61 -2.78 27.55
CA LEU A 38 -79.70 -3.76 28.15
C LEU A 38 -79.54 -5.02 27.29
N ARG A 39 -80.63 -5.47 26.62
CA ARG A 39 -80.54 -6.56 25.63
C ARG A 39 -79.69 -6.17 24.42
N GLU A 40 -79.81 -4.94 23.92
CA GLU A 40 -78.98 -4.44 22.83
C GLU A 40 -77.50 -4.36 23.22
N LEU A 41 -77.20 -3.85 24.42
CA LEU A 41 -75.83 -3.77 24.94
C LEU A 41 -75.20 -5.16 25.09
N ASN A 42 -75.93 -6.13 25.63
CA ASN A 42 -75.43 -7.51 25.76
C ASN A 42 -75.19 -8.15 24.38
N ALA A 43 -76.04 -7.89 23.39
CA ALA A 43 -75.81 -8.35 22.02
C ALA A 43 -74.53 -7.74 21.41
N LYS A 44 -74.27 -6.45 21.65
CA LYS A 44 -73.01 -5.79 21.23
C LYS A 44 -71.79 -6.38 21.93
N ILE A 45 -71.88 -6.66 23.24
CA ILE A 45 -70.81 -7.30 24.01
C ILE A 45 -70.46 -8.67 23.41
N GLU A 46 -71.45 -9.52 23.11
CA GLU A 46 -71.17 -10.83 22.51
C GLU A 46 -70.57 -10.71 21.11
N SER A 47 -71.04 -9.76 20.30
CA SER A 47 -70.41 -9.48 19.00
C SER A 47 -68.96 -9.04 19.16
N GLN A 48 -68.64 -8.17 20.12
CA GLN A 48 -67.26 -7.75 20.37
C GLN A 48 -66.39 -8.88 20.92
N ARG A 49 -66.92 -9.72 21.82
CA ARG A 49 -66.21 -10.93 22.29
C ARG A 49 -65.82 -11.84 21.14
N GLN A 50 -66.73 -12.03 20.18
CA GLN A 50 -66.46 -12.82 18.99
C GLN A 50 -65.35 -12.18 18.13
N ILE A 51 -65.42 -10.87 17.88
CA ILE A 51 -64.39 -10.14 17.10
C ILE A 51 -63.02 -10.24 17.81
N VAL A 52 -62.96 -10.04 19.13
CA VAL A 52 -61.73 -10.18 19.91
C VAL A 52 -61.17 -11.59 19.80
N ALA A 53 -62.02 -12.63 19.92
CA ALA A 53 -61.58 -14.01 19.79
C ALA A 53 -61.04 -14.32 18.37
N GLU A 54 -61.71 -13.82 17.33
CA GLU A 54 -61.27 -13.95 15.94
C GLU A 54 -59.91 -13.28 15.71
N PHE A 55 -59.70 -12.07 16.23
CA PHE A 55 -58.43 -11.37 16.15
C PHE A 55 -57.32 -12.02 16.97
N CYS A 56 -57.61 -12.51 18.18
CA CYS A 56 -56.65 -13.30 18.95
C CYS A 56 -56.20 -14.55 18.18
N CYS A 57 -57.14 -15.29 17.58
CA CYS A 57 -56.82 -16.45 16.74
C CYS A 57 -55.97 -16.06 15.52
N LEU A 58 -56.36 -15.01 14.80
CA LEU A 58 -55.65 -14.53 13.60
C LEU A 58 -54.21 -14.09 13.93
N LEU A 59 -54.02 -13.41 15.06
CA LEU A 59 -52.71 -12.91 15.50
C LEU A 59 -51.91 -13.96 16.28
N CYS A 60 -52.44 -15.17 16.44
CA CYS A 60 -51.89 -16.24 17.27
C CYS A 60 -51.59 -15.78 18.72
N LEU A 61 -52.47 -14.96 19.28
CA LEU A 61 -52.42 -14.47 20.65
C LEU A 61 -53.28 -15.35 21.57
N PRO A 62 -52.97 -15.40 22.87
CA PRO A 62 -53.82 -16.08 23.83
C PRO A 62 -55.23 -15.47 23.88
N PRO A 63 -56.27 -16.26 24.22
CA PRO A 63 -57.63 -15.74 24.40
C PRO A 63 -57.66 -14.58 25.40
N TYR A 64 -58.39 -13.52 25.06
CA TYR A 64 -58.53 -12.36 25.94
C TYR A 64 -59.65 -12.58 26.97
N PHE A 65 -59.33 -12.29 28.23
CA PHE A 65 -60.29 -12.37 29.33
C PHE A 65 -60.43 -10.98 29.98
N PRO A 66 -61.59 -10.31 29.82
CA PRO A 66 -61.84 -9.01 30.45
C PRO A 66 -61.76 -9.09 31.98
N PRO A 67 -61.37 -7.99 32.65
CA PRO A 67 -61.38 -7.90 34.12
C PRO A 67 -62.74 -8.28 34.73
N HIS A 68 -62.70 -8.94 35.90
CA HIS A 68 -63.91 -9.29 36.63
C HIS A 68 -64.56 -8.05 37.28
N GLY A 69 -65.90 -8.06 37.40
CA GLY A 69 -66.65 -7.03 38.13
C GLY A 69 -66.99 -5.77 37.32
N LEU A 70 -66.77 -5.77 36.00
CA LEU A 70 -67.15 -4.64 35.14
C LEU A 70 -68.67 -4.53 34.99
N THR A 71 -69.19 -3.30 35.00
CA THR A 71 -70.58 -3.03 34.57
C THR A 71 -70.74 -3.28 33.06
N THR A 72 -71.98 -3.45 32.57
CA THR A 72 -72.25 -3.69 31.14
C THR A 72 -71.61 -2.63 30.24
N CYS A 73 -71.68 -1.34 30.61
CA CYS A 73 -71.06 -0.27 29.82
C CYS A 73 -69.53 -0.31 29.89
N GLN A 74 -68.95 -0.62 31.05
CA GLN A 74 -67.49 -0.74 31.20
C GLN A 74 -66.93 -1.95 30.43
N LEU A 75 -67.65 -3.09 30.44
CA LEU A 75 -67.26 -4.26 29.67
C LEU A 75 -67.32 -4.01 28.17
N LEU A 76 -68.35 -3.31 27.69
CA LEU A 76 -68.44 -2.90 26.29
C LEU A 76 -67.27 -1.96 25.92
N GLN A 77 -66.93 -0.99 26.78
CA GLN A 77 -65.80 -0.10 26.53
C GLN A 77 -64.47 -0.86 26.48
N ASP A 78 -64.20 -1.74 27.46
CA ASP A 78 -62.99 -2.56 27.53
C ASP A 78 -62.81 -3.43 26.26
N LEU A 79 -63.89 -4.09 25.83
CA LEU A 79 -63.87 -4.89 24.61
C LEU A 79 -63.69 -4.03 23.36
N THR A 80 -64.30 -2.84 23.30
CA THR A 80 -64.11 -1.88 22.20
C THR A 80 -62.66 -1.44 22.09
N ASP A 81 -62.06 -1.06 23.22
CA ASP A 81 -60.66 -0.64 23.30
C ASP A 81 -59.74 -1.79 22.90
N LYS A 82 -60.05 -3.02 23.33
CA LYS A 82 -59.27 -4.21 22.96
C LYS A 82 -59.36 -4.53 21.47
N VAL A 83 -60.52 -4.39 20.85
CA VAL A 83 -60.67 -4.54 19.39
C VAL A 83 -59.77 -3.53 18.68
N SER A 84 -59.79 -2.25 19.10
CA SER A 84 -58.96 -1.21 18.50
C SER A 84 -57.46 -1.49 18.66
N GLU A 85 -57.02 -1.99 19.82
CA GLU A 85 -55.64 -2.41 20.06
C GLU A 85 -55.20 -3.53 19.10
N LEU A 86 -56.04 -4.56 18.94
CA LEU A 86 -55.75 -5.70 18.07
C LEU A 86 -55.76 -5.33 16.58
N GLU A 87 -56.63 -4.40 16.17
CA GLU A 87 -56.61 -3.83 14.82
C GLU A 87 -55.31 -3.09 14.53
N GLN A 88 -54.84 -2.29 15.50
CA GLN A 88 -53.58 -1.57 15.37
C GLN A 88 -52.39 -2.54 15.31
N GLU A 89 -52.37 -3.58 16.15
CA GLU A 89 -51.33 -4.61 16.13
C GLU A 89 -51.29 -5.34 14.78
N LYS A 90 -52.45 -5.69 14.22
CA LYS A 90 -52.55 -6.28 12.89
C LYS A 90 -51.95 -5.37 11.81
N LEU A 91 -52.25 -4.07 11.87
CA LEU A 91 -51.70 -3.08 10.94
C LEU A 91 -50.18 -2.99 11.07
N ASN A 92 -49.68 -2.85 12.30
CA ASN A 92 -48.24 -2.77 12.59
C ASN A 92 -47.48 -3.99 12.05
N ARG A 93 -47.98 -5.22 12.30
CA ARG A 93 -47.36 -6.45 11.78
C ARG A 93 -47.34 -6.50 10.26
N LYS A 94 -48.40 -6.04 9.60
CA LYS A 94 -48.48 -5.98 8.14
C LYS A 94 -47.46 -4.99 7.55
N GLU A 95 -47.34 -3.81 8.15
CA GLU A 95 -46.36 -2.81 7.75
C GLU A 95 -44.92 -3.27 7.96
N GLU A 96 -44.62 -3.85 9.13
CA GLU A 96 -43.30 -4.39 9.44
C GLU A 96 -42.93 -5.52 8.48
N PHE A 97 -43.87 -6.42 8.20
CA PHE A 97 -43.69 -7.50 7.23
C PHE A 97 -43.36 -6.99 5.82
N GLN A 98 -44.11 -6.00 5.33
CA GLN A 98 -43.86 -5.39 4.02
C GLN A 98 -42.51 -4.68 3.97
N ARG A 99 -42.11 -4.01 5.06
CA ARG A 99 -40.78 -3.40 5.19
C ARG A 99 -39.68 -4.47 5.13
N LEU A 100 -39.76 -5.51 5.96
CA LEU A 100 -38.77 -6.59 6.02
C LEU A 100 -38.67 -7.32 4.67
N CYS A 101 -39.79 -7.63 4.02
CA CYS A 101 -39.77 -8.24 2.69
C CYS A 101 -39.03 -7.37 1.67
N ARG A 102 -39.32 -6.06 1.63
CA ARG A 102 -38.62 -5.14 0.71
C ARG A 102 -37.12 -5.13 0.99
N GLU A 103 -36.71 -4.98 2.24
CA GLU A 103 -35.30 -4.95 2.63
C GLU A 103 -34.58 -6.26 2.31
N ILE A 104 -35.17 -7.42 2.64
CA ILE A 104 -34.61 -8.74 2.35
C ILE A 104 -34.48 -8.97 0.84
N ILE A 105 -35.47 -8.56 0.05
CA ILE A 105 -35.40 -8.66 -1.42
C ILE A 105 -34.23 -7.82 -1.93
N THR A 106 -34.15 -6.55 -1.53
CA THR A 106 -33.08 -5.65 -1.95
C THR A 106 -31.70 -6.19 -1.56
N SER A 107 -31.51 -6.58 -0.30
CA SER A 107 -30.22 -7.10 0.20
C SER A 107 -29.84 -8.42 -0.46
N SER A 108 -30.81 -9.32 -0.67
CA SER A 108 -30.54 -10.64 -1.28
C SER A 108 -30.18 -10.51 -2.76
N LEU A 109 -30.80 -9.59 -3.49
CA LEU A 109 -30.44 -9.27 -4.88
C LEU A 109 -29.04 -8.67 -4.97
N GLN A 110 -28.66 -7.78 -4.05
CA GLN A 110 -27.29 -7.24 -3.97
C GLN A 110 -26.25 -8.33 -3.70
N LEU A 111 -26.61 -9.35 -2.92
CA LEU A 111 -25.77 -10.54 -2.69
C LEU A 111 -25.78 -11.54 -3.88
N GLY A 112 -26.47 -11.22 -4.98
CA GLY A 112 -26.53 -12.06 -6.18
C GLY A 112 -27.40 -13.32 -6.04
N GLN A 113 -28.31 -13.37 -5.06
CA GLN A 113 -29.22 -14.50 -4.90
C GLN A 113 -30.29 -14.49 -6.00
N SER A 114 -30.65 -15.67 -6.51
CA SER A 114 -31.67 -15.79 -7.55
C SER A 114 -33.08 -15.45 -7.01
N PRO A 115 -34.00 -14.94 -7.85
CA PRO A 115 -35.38 -14.66 -7.45
C PRO A 115 -36.10 -15.87 -6.81
N ASP A 116 -35.82 -17.08 -7.29
CA ASP A 116 -36.40 -18.31 -6.74
C ASP A 116 -35.89 -18.64 -5.34
N ALA A 117 -34.60 -18.41 -5.07
CA ALA A 117 -34.03 -18.58 -3.74
C ALA A 117 -34.61 -17.57 -2.74
N ILE A 118 -34.79 -16.32 -3.16
CA ILE A 118 -35.43 -15.26 -2.36
C ILE A 118 -36.88 -15.63 -2.06
N LYS A 119 -37.63 -16.08 -3.08
CA LYS A 119 -39.02 -16.50 -2.92
C LYS A 119 -39.15 -17.67 -1.94
N LYS A 120 -38.23 -18.63 -1.95
CA LYS A 120 -38.20 -19.74 -0.99
C LYS A 120 -37.92 -19.28 0.45
N LYS A 121 -37.12 -18.23 0.65
CA LYS A 121 -36.89 -17.63 1.97
C LYS A 121 -38.13 -16.92 2.51
N LEU A 122 -38.93 -16.32 1.63
CA LEU A 122 -40.13 -15.56 1.99
C LEU A 122 -41.43 -16.41 2.01
N SER A 123 -41.41 -17.64 1.48
CA SER A 123 -42.61 -18.46 1.25
C SER A 123 -43.37 -18.92 2.50
N LYS A 124 -42.86 -18.64 3.71
CA LYS A 124 -43.55 -18.92 4.97
C LYS A 124 -44.53 -17.82 5.37
N ALA A 125 -44.51 -16.67 4.71
CA ALA A 125 -45.26 -15.52 5.17
C ALA A 125 -46.70 -15.44 4.64
N VAL A 126 -47.63 -15.21 5.56
CA VAL A 126 -49.07 -14.99 5.34
C VAL A 126 -49.37 -13.48 5.41
N ASP A 127 -50.52 -13.00 4.89
CA ASP A 127 -50.90 -11.57 4.85
C ASP A 127 -50.89 -10.87 6.23
N VAL A 128 -51.05 -11.62 7.33
CA VAL A 128 -50.79 -11.18 8.71
C VAL A 128 -49.86 -12.20 9.37
N PRO A 129 -48.56 -11.91 9.50
CA PRO A 129 -47.60 -12.86 10.07
C PRO A 129 -47.69 -12.94 11.60
N SER A 130 -47.27 -14.08 12.14
CA SER A 130 -47.06 -14.24 13.58
C SER A 130 -45.79 -13.50 14.03
N ASN A 131 -45.63 -13.30 15.34
CA ASN A 131 -44.40 -12.73 15.90
C ASN A 131 -43.18 -13.61 15.62
N GLU A 132 -43.36 -14.94 15.55
CA GLU A 132 -42.28 -15.88 15.21
C GLU A 132 -41.84 -15.72 13.74
N ASP A 133 -42.80 -15.50 12.83
CA ASP A 133 -42.49 -15.24 11.42
C ASP A 133 -41.70 -13.93 11.24
N ILE A 134 -42.11 -12.86 11.93
CA ILE A 134 -41.40 -11.57 11.92
C ILE A 134 -39.98 -11.74 12.49
N ALA A 135 -39.82 -12.47 13.59
CA ALA A 135 -38.50 -12.76 14.16
C ALA A 135 -37.62 -13.56 13.18
N GLY A 136 -38.17 -14.54 12.48
CA GLY A 136 -37.46 -15.30 11.45
C GLY A 136 -37.00 -14.41 10.28
N LEU A 137 -37.84 -13.49 9.83
CA LEU A 137 -37.47 -12.52 8.77
C LEU A 137 -36.37 -11.56 9.23
N LYS A 138 -36.43 -11.09 10.49
CA LYS A 138 -35.36 -10.27 11.08
C LYS A 138 -34.02 -11.01 11.09
N LEU A 139 -34.01 -12.29 11.47
CA LEU A 139 -32.78 -13.12 11.42
C LEU A 139 -32.22 -13.25 10.00
N ILE A 140 -33.07 -13.46 8.99
CA ILE A 140 -32.63 -13.52 7.58
C ILE A 140 -32.01 -12.19 7.14
N LEU A 141 -32.61 -11.07 7.54
CA LEU A 141 -32.08 -9.74 7.24
C LEU A 141 -30.74 -9.53 7.94
N ASP A 142 -30.60 -9.95 9.20
CA ASP A 142 -29.35 -9.86 9.96
C ASP A 142 -28.24 -10.71 9.31
N GLU A 143 -28.54 -11.92 8.85
CA GLU A 143 -27.60 -12.77 8.10
C GLU A 143 -27.15 -12.11 6.78
N ASN A 144 -28.09 -11.54 6.03
CA ASN A 144 -27.77 -10.79 4.81
C ASN A 144 -26.92 -9.55 5.10
N ASN A 145 -27.18 -8.84 6.20
CA ASN A 145 -26.39 -7.66 6.60
C ASN A 145 -24.99 -8.05 7.08
N ALA A 146 -24.87 -9.14 7.84
CA ALA A 146 -23.59 -9.68 8.29
C ALA A 146 -22.69 -10.10 7.12
N THR A 147 -23.27 -10.55 6.00
CA THR A 147 -22.53 -10.92 4.78
C THR A 147 -22.25 -9.72 3.87
N SER A 148 -23.19 -8.78 3.73
CA SER A 148 -23.04 -7.58 2.89
C SER A 148 -22.03 -6.58 3.47
N GLY A 149 -22.01 -6.40 4.80
CA GLY A 149 -21.13 -5.44 5.47
C GLY A 149 -19.64 -5.57 5.11
N PRO A 150 -19.03 -6.76 5.23
CA PRO A 150 -17.65 -7.00 4.82
C PRO A 150 -17.38 -6.74 3.33
N LEU A 151 -18.32 -7.09 2.44
CA LEU A 151 -18.19 -6.86 1.00
C LEU A 151 -18.20 -5.36 0.67
N VAL A 152 -19.09 -4.59 1.29
CA VAL A 152 -19.15 -3.13 1.14
C VAL A 152 -17.85 -2.49 1.66
N ALA A 153 -17.32 -2.96 2.79
CA ALA A 153 -16.05 -2.50 3.33
C ALA A 153 -14.87 -2.80 2.40
N GLN A 154 -14.82 -4.00 1.81
CA GLN A 154 -13.80 -4.37 0.83
C GLN A 154 -13.86 -3.49 -0.43
N LEU A 155 -15.07 -3.24 -0.96
CA LEU A 155 -15.25 -2.35 -2.10
C LEU A 155 -14.85 -0.90 -1.79
N ASN A 156 -15.17 -0.41 -0.58
CA ASN A 156 -14.72 0.91 -0.12
C ASN A 156 -13.19 1.00 -0.06
N ALA A 157 -12.54 -0.04 0.49
CA ALA A 157 -11.09 -0.09 0.57
C ALA A 157 -10.47 -0.13 -0.84
N LEU A 158 -11.05 -0.92 -1.75
CA LEU A 158 -10.60 -1.01 -3.14
C LEU A 158 -10.72 0.34 -3.86
N GLN A 159 -11.86 1.02 -3.70
CA GLN A 159 -12.10 2.35 -4.23
C GLN A 159 -11.11 3.39 -3.70
N GLY A 160 -10.86 3.38 -2.38
CA GLY A 160 -9.87 4.26 -1.76
C GLY A 160 -8.46 4.00 -2.28
N ASP A 161 -8.09 2.74 -2.51
CA ASP A 161 -6.79 2.38 -3.07
C ASP A 161 -6.64 2.88 -4.52
N ILE A 162 -7.68 2.74 -5.35
CA ILE A 162 -7.72 3.27 -6.71
C ILE A 162 -7.53 4.79 -6.73
N GLN A 163 -8.28 5.53 -5.90
CA GLN A 163 -8.17 6.98 -5.79
C GLN A 163 -6.78 7.41 -5.32
N ARG A 164 -6.21 6.71 -4.34
CA ARG A 164 -4.85 6.96 -3.85
C ARG A 164 -3.80 6.76 -4.94
N ILE A 165 -3.84 5.64 -5.68
CA ILE A 165 -2.89 5.37 -6.76
C ILE A 165 -3.05 6.39 -7.89
N ALA A 166 -4.30 6.71 -8.26
CA ALA A 166 -4.59 7.71 -9.29
C ALA A 166 -4.04 9.09 -8.90
N ALA A 167 -4.20 9.52 -7.65
CA ALA A 167 -3.64 10.77 -7.16
C ALA A 167 -2.10 10.76 -7.15
N GLU A 168 -1.49 9.65 -6.70
CA GLU A 168 -0.03 9.49 -6.62
C GLU A 168 0.66 9.66 -7.98
N ILE A 169 0.06 9.15 -9.05
CA ILE A 169 0.60 9.27 -10.41
C ILE A 169 0.01 10.44 -11.20
N ALA A 170 -0.79 11.30 -10.57
CA ALA A 170 -1.55 12.36 -11.23
C ALA A 170 -2.32 11.86 -12.48
N TYR A 171 -3.00 10.73 -12.35
CA TYR A 171 -3.70 10.06 -13.44
C TYR A 171 -4.85 10.93 -13.97
N VAL A 172 -4.92 11.06 -15.29
CA VAL A 172 -6.02 11.72 -15.99
C VAL A 172 -6.91 10.63 -16.62
N PRO A 173 -8.21 10.55 -16.27
CA PRO A 173 -9.13 9.58 -16.84
C PRO A 173 -9.22 9.72 -18.36
N LYS A 174 -9.15 8.60 -19.07
CA LYS A 174 -9.23 8.56 -20.55
C LYS A 174 -10.66 8.40 -21.05
N THR A 175 -11.54 7.85 -20.21
CA THR A 175 -12.94 7.64 -20.54
C THR A 175 -13.86 8.21 -19.45
N GLU A 176 -15.08 8.58 -19.83
CA GLU A 176 -16.10 9.01 -18.87
C GLU A 176 -16.42 7.89 -17.87
N ARG A 177 -16.33 6.61 -18.28
CA ARG A 177 -16.52 5.49 -17.36
C ARG A 177 -15.45 5.48 -16.28
N GLU A 178 -14.18 5.69 -16.62
CA GLU A 178 -13.11 5.76 -15.64
C GLU A 178 -13.28 6.95 -14.69
N LYS A 179 -13.72 8.09 -15.22
CA LYS A 179 -14.03 9.28 -14.41
C LYS A 179 -15.15 9.00 -13.42
N SER A 180 -16.23 8.36 -13.86
CA SER A 180 -17.32 7.93 -12.98
C SER A 180 -16.82 6.96 -11.92
N LEU A 181 -16.02 5.95 -12.30
CA LEU A 181 -15.43 5.00 -11.36
C LEU A 181 -14.56 5.67 -10.29
N LEU A 182 -13.83 6.74 -10.62
CA LEU A 182 -13.01 7.48 -9.65
C LEU A 182 -13.85 8.37 -8.72
N GLN A 183 -15.05 8.79 -9.15
CA GLN A 183 -15.95 9.69 -8.42
C GLN A 183 -17.15 8.98 -7.79
N LEU A 184 -17.16 7.65 -7.73
CA LEU A 184 -18.27 6.87 -7.19
C LEU A 184 -18.63 7.29 -5.76
N ASP A 185 -19.88 7.70 -5.60
CA ASP A 185 -20.55 7.86 -4.31
C ASP A 185 -20.99 6.49 -3.76
N SER A 186 -21.20 6.41 -2.45
CA SER A 186 -21.45 5.15 -1.75
C SER A 186 -22.79 4.47 -2.08
N ASN A 187 -23.68 5.12 -2.85
CA ASN A 187 -25.12 4.79 -2.86
C ASN A 187 -25.68 4.12 -4.14
N GLY A 188 -24.85 3.61 -5.06
CA GLY A 188 -25.35 2.95 -6.27
C GLY A 188 -24.48 1.78 -6.72
N ARG A 189 -24.36 0.72 -5.90
CA ARG A 189 -23.45 -0.39 -6.18
C ARG A 189 -24.15 -1.60 -6.75
N GLU A 190 -23.81 -1.93 -8.00
CA GLU A 190 -24.16 -3.19 -8.65
C GLU A 190 -23.03 -4.22 -8.46
N PRO A 191 -23.34 -5.53 -8.45
CA PRO A 191 -22.32 -6.59 -8.34
C PRO A 191 -21.25 -6.55 -9.46
N ALA A 192 -21.60 -6.04 -10.65
CA ALA A 192 -20.67 -5.89 -11.77
C ALA A 192 -19.53 -4.87 -11.50
N LEU A 193 -19.73 -3.98 -10.52
CA LEU A 193 -18.79 -2.92 -10.18
C LEU A 193 -17.49 -3.45 -9.57
N ASP A 194 -17.54 -4.57 -8.84
CA ASP A 194 -16.35 -5.17 -8.21
C ASP A 194 -15.29 -5.56 -9.26
N GLN A 195 -15.73 -6.20 -10.34
CA GLN A 195 -14.84 -6.63 -11.41
C GLN A 195 -14.24 -5.42 -12.15
N GLU A 196 -15.03 -4.38 -12.40
CA GLU A 196 -14.56 -3.15 -13.03
C GLU A 196 -13.55 -2.37 -12.15
N LEU A 197 -13.78 -2.32 -10.84
CA LEU A 197 -12.82 -1.70 -9.91
C LEU A 197 -11.52 -2.50 -9.85
N LYS A 198 -11.60 -3.84 -9.86
CA LYS A 198 -10.41 -4.71 -9.92
C LYS A 198 -9.61 -4.51 -11.20
N THR A 199 -10.28 -4.41 -12.36
CA THR A 199 -9.59 -4.16 -13.63
C THR A 199 -8.99 -2.76 -13.70
N MET A 200 -9.71 -1.74 -13.21
CA MET A 200 -9.19 -0.38 -13.08
C MET A 200 -7.96 -0.32 -12.18
N ARG A 201 -8.02 -0.93 -11.00
CA ARG A 201 -6.87 -0.99 -10.09
C ARG A 201 -5.66 -1.62 -10.76
N LEU A 202 -5.85 -2.75 -11.44
CA LEU A 202 -4.77 -3.42 -12.17
C LEU A 202 -4.17 -2.50 -13.25
N SER A 203 -5.00 -1.77 -13.99
CA SER A 203 -4.57 -0.80 -15.00
C SER A 203 -3.71 0.31 -14.39
N LEU A 204 -4.16 0.92 -13.29
CA LEU A 204 -3.42 1.97 -12.59
C LEU A 204 -2.10 1.48 -12.00
N VAL A 205 -2.07 0.28 -11.43
CA VAL A 205 -0.83 -0.33 -10.92
C VAL A 205 0.17 -0.57 -12.05
N LYS A 206 -0.29 -1.06 -13.21
CA LYS A 206 0.57 -1.23 -14.39
C LYS A 206 1.10 0.11 -14.90
N GLU A 207 0.26 1.13 -14.96
CA GLU A 207 0.68 2.46 -15.41
C GLU A 207 1.68 3.09 -14.44
N LYS A 208 1.45 2.95 -13.13
CA LYS A 208 2.42 3.37 -12.10
C LYS A 208 3.75 2.66 -12.28
N ALA A 209 3.75 1.33 -12.43
CA ALA A 209 4.97 0.56 -12.63
C ALA A 209 5.72 0.99 -13.90
N ARG A 210 4.98 1.26 -14.99
CA ARG A 210 5.54 1.79 -16.24
C ARG A 210 6.19 3.16 -16.04
N LEU A 211 5.51 4.10 -15.37
CA LEU A 211 6.03 5.43 -15.07
C LEU A 211 7.30 5.36 -14.22
N VAL A 212 7.28 4.58 -13.14
CA VAL A 212 8.44 4.37 -12.27
C VAL A 212 9.62 3.81 -13.06
N GLY A 213 9.41 2.70 -13.79
CA GLY A 213 10.46 2.06 -14.57
C GLY A 213 11.07 3.00 -15.61
N THR A 214 10.26 3.67 -16.43
CA THR A 214 10.76 4.59 -17.46
C THR A 214 11.45 5.82 -16.86
N CYS A 215 10.93 6.38 -15.76
CA CYS A 215 11.57 7.50 -15.09
C CYS A 215 12.93 7.10 -14.49
N ASP A 216 13.03 5.94 -13.86
CA ASP A 216 14.30 5.44 -13.29
C ASP A 216 15.34 5.15 -14.38
N GLU A 217 14.93 4.56 -15.50
CA GLU A 217 15.78 4.36 -16.68
C GLU A 217 16.30 5.70 -17.23
N LEU A 218 15.43 6.70 -17.36
CA LEU A 218 15.82 8.05 -17.81
C LEU A 218 16.74 8.75 -16.81
N LYS A 219 16.49 8.63 -15.51
CA LYS A 219 17.36 9.19 -14.46
C LYS A 219 18.75 8.55 -14.50
N ALA A 220 18.82 7.23 -14.67
CA ALA A 220 20.10 6.52 -14.80
C ALA A 220 20.85 6.93 -16.08
N TYR A 221 20.14 7.06 -17.21
CA TYR A 221 20.69 7.58 -18.45
C TYR A 221 21.24 9.01 -18.28
N LEU A 222 20.45 9.91 -17.70
CA LEU A 222 20.84 11.31 -17.44
C LEU A 222 22.04 11.40 -16.51
N ALA A 223 22.09 10.61 -15.44
CA ALA A 223 23.25 10.59 -14.54
C ALA A 223 24.55 10.22 -15.28
N SER A 224 24.50 9.24 -16.19
CA SER A 224 25.64 8.89 -17.03
C SER A 224 25.99 10.03 -18.00
N MET A 225 24.99 10.64 -18.64
CA MET A 225 25.19 11.71 -19.61
C MET A 225 25.76 12.97 -18.96
N TRP A 226 25.22 13.41 -17.82
CA TRP A 226 25.70 14.57 -17.07
C TRP A 226 27.13 14.39 -16.59
N LYS A 227 27.52 13.20 -16.13
CA LYS A 227 28.92 12.90 -15.79
C LYS A 227 29.83 13.06 -17.00
N ARG A 228 29.41 12.58 -18.17
CA ARG A 228 30.22 12.68 -19.41
C ARG A 228 30.29 14.10 -19.95
N LEU A 229 29.20 14.87 -19.84
CA LEU A 229 29.12 16.30 -20.18
C LEU A 229 29.76 17.22 -19.12
N GLN A 230 30.16 16.67 -17.97
CA GLN A 230 30.73 17.40 -16.84
C GLN A 230 29.80 18.51 -16.31
N LYS A 231 28.48 18.24 -16.27
CA LYS A 231 27.53 19.19 -15.67
C LYS A 231 27.77 19.34 -14.16
N PRO A 232 27.56 20.55 -13.58
CA PRO A 232 27.65 20.76 -12.14
C PRO A 232 26.70 19.86 -11.37
N VAL A 233 27.18 19.22 -10.30
CA VAL A 233 26.40 18.28 -9.49
C VAL A 233 25.19 18.98 -8.86
N GLU A 234 25.34 20.24 -8.50
CA GLU A 234 24.29 21.07 -7.89
C GLU A 234 23.10 21.27 -8.83
N GLU A 235 23.35 21.47 -10.12
CA GLU A 235 22.31 21.62 -11.14
C GLU A 235 21.57 20.30 -11.39
N CYS A 236 22.31 19.20 -11.46
CA CYS A 236 21.75 17.86 -11.59
C CYS A 236 20.86 17.48 -10.40
N GLU A 237 21.31 17.74 -9.17
CA GLU A 237 20.54 17.47 -7.95
C GLU A 237 19.28 18.34 -7.87
N ALA A 238 19.38 19.63 -8.22
CA ALA A 238 18.23 20.53 -8.28
C ALA A 238 17.19 20.05 -9.30
N PHE A 239 17.63 19.57 -10.48
CA PHE A 239 16.75 19.00 -11.49
C PHE A 239 16.06 17.73 -11.00
N LEU A 240 16.80 16.82 -10.35
CA LEU A 240 16.26 15.56 -9.83
C LEU A 240 15.21 15.79 -8.73
N LYS A 241 15.38 16.82 -7.89
CA LYS A 241 14.36 17.22 -6.89
C LYS A 241 13.04 17.64 -7.56
N ASN A 242 13.10 18.31 -8.71
CA ASN A 242 11.89 18.68 -9.45
C ASN A 242 11.20 17.48 -10.12
N CYS A 243 11.91 16.36 -10.28
CA CYS A 243 11.42 15.12 -10.88
C CYS A 243 11.30 13.98 -9.87
N GLU A 244 11.11 14.29 -8.58
CA GLU A 244 10.99 13.27 -7.53
C GLU A 244 9.70 12.45 -7.66
N SER A 245 8.61 13.09 -8.10
CA SER A 245 7.33 12.42 -8.32
C SER A 245 7.32 11.61 -9.62
N PHE A 246 6.65 10.46 -9.62
CA PHE A 246 6.50 9.58 -10.79
C PHE A 246 5.22 9.90 -11.57
N THR A 247 5.13 11.15 -12.05
CA THR A 247 3.96 11.65 -12.80
C THR A 247 4.28 11.75 -14.30
N PRO A 248 3.25 11.82 -15.18
CA PRO A 248 3.45 12.11 -16.60
C PRO A 248 4.23 13.41 -16.86
N GLN A 249 4.07 14.43 -16.00
CA GLN A 249 4.81 15.67 -16.10
C GLN A 249 6.31 15.47 -15.81
N SER A 250 6.64 14.74 -14.74
CA SER A 250 8.05 14.40 -14.43
C SER A 250 8.69 13.56 -15.53
N LEU A 251 7.95 12.62 -16.12
CA LEU A 251 8.41 11.85 -17.28
C LEU A 251 8.74 12.77 -18.46
N GLN A 252 7.86 13.73 -18.77
CA GLN A 252 8.08 14.69 -19.86
C GLN A 252 9.31 15.58 -19.61
N LEU A 253 9.52 16.03 -18.37
CA LEU A 253 10.71 16.82 -18.00
C LEU A 253 11.99 16.00 -18.21
N LEU A 254 12.01 14.75 -17.73
CA LEU A 254 13.15 13.84 -17.91
C LEU A 254 13.45 13.57 -19.40
N GLN A 255 12.41 13.36 -20.22
CA GLN A 255 12.58 13.17 -21.66
C GLN A 255 13.16 14.42 -22.34
N THR A 256 12.66 15.60 -21.97
CA THR A 256 13.12 16.88 -22.53
C THR A 256 14.59 17.14 -22.19
N GLU A 257 14.99 16.91 -20.94
CA GLU A 257 16.40 17.05 -20.54
C GLU A 257 17.29 15.99 -21.20
N ALA A 258 16.79 14.75 -21.41
CA ALA A 258 17.52 13.73 -22.15
C ALA A 258 17.76 14.15 -23.61
N ASP A 259 16.78 14.78 -24.26
CA ASP A 259 16.91 15.32 -25.61
C ASP A 259 17.86 16.53 -25.67
N ALA A 260 17.82 17.39 -24.65
CA ALA A 260 18.76 18.50 -24.49
C ALA A 260 20.20 17.99 -24.34
N CYS A 261 20.44 17.01 -23.46
CA CYS A 261 21.75 16.38 -23.27
C CYS A 261 22.25 15.71 -24.55
N ARG A 262 21.37 15.07 -25.33
CA ARG A 262 21.73 14.48 -26.63
C ARG A 262 22.17 15.53 -27.65
N SER A 263 21.51 16.69 -27.65
CA SER A 263 21.85 17.81 -28.53
C SER A 263 23.17 18.46 -28.11
N GLU A 264 23.35 18.68 -26.81
CA GLU A 264 24.58 19.23 -26.22
C GLU A 264 25.79 18.34 -26.53
N ARG A 265 25.64 17.02 -26.40
CA ARG A 265 26.66 16.02 -26.78
C ARG A 265 27.28 16.28 -28.15
N LEU A 266 26.45 16.59 -29.15
CA LEU A 266 26.91 16.83 -30.53
C LEU A 266 27.60 18.19 -30.68
N GLN A 267 27.13 19.22 -29.96
CA GLN A 267 27.71 20.56 -30.01
C GLN A 267 29.05 20.64 -29.28
N THR A 268 29.23 19.86 -28.21
CA THR A 268 30.41 19.90 -27.33
C THR A 268 31.31 18.68 -27.50
N ILE A 269 31.39 18.10 -28.70
CA ILE A 269 32.17 16.88 -28.96
C ILE A 269 33.64 17.01 -28.51
N VAL A 270 34.24 18.20 -28.66
CA VAL A 270 35.65 18.44 -28.36
C VAL A 270 35.95 18.33 -26.85
N THR A 271 35.03 18.75 -25.99
CA THR A 271 35.17 18.64 -24.53
C THR A 271 34.65 17.32 -23.98
N TYR A 272 33.66 16.73 -24.65
CA TYR A 272 33.06 15.44 -24.28
C TYR A 272 33.98 14.25 -24.56
N LEU A 273 34.64 14.24 -25.72
CA LEU A 273 35.44 13.11 -26.19
C LEU A 273 36.57 12.70 -25.22
N PRO A 274 37.37 13.62 -24.64
CA PRO A 274 38.37 13.26 -23.62
C PRO A 274 37.78 12.58 -22.39
N SER A 275 36.60 13.02 -21.93
CA SER A 275 35.90 12.44 -20.77
C SER A 275 35.49 10.99 -21.04
N VAL A 276 34.92 10.72 -22.22
CA VAL A 276 34.54 9.37 -22.63
C VAL A 276 35.75 8.46 -22.81
N LYS A 277 36.87 8.97 -23.35
CA LYS A 277 38.13 8.21 -23.44
C LYS A 277 38.66 7.83 -22.05
N ALA A 278 38.62 8.77 -21.10
CA ALA A 278 39.03 8.50 -19.73
C ALA A 278 38.13 7.44 -19.07
N GLU A 279 36.79 7.55 -19.23
CA GLU A 279 35.84 6.55 -18.74
C GLU A 279 36.12 5.15 -19.31
N LEU A 280 36.36 5.05 -20.62
CA LEU A 280 36.71 3.79 -21.28
C LEU A 280 37.97 3.17 -20.67
N LEU A 281 39.03 3.97 -20.52
CA LEU A 281 40.30 3.47 -19.99
C LEU A 281 40.19 3.10 -18.51
N ASP A 282 39.44 3.84 -17.69
CA ASP A 282 39.19 3.50 -16.29
C ASP A 282 38.44 2.18 -16.14
N LEU A 283 37.41 1.98 -16.97
CA LEU A 283 36.66 0.74 -16.98
C LEU A 283 37.53 -0.42 -17.51
N ALA A 284 38.32 -0.17 -18.55
CA ALA A 284 39.26 -1.16 -19.07
C ALA A 284 40.32 -1.55 -18.02
N ARG A 285 40.84 -0.61 -17.24
CA ARG A 285 41.73 -0.88 -16.09
C ARG A 285 41.06 -1.78 -15.06
N THR A 286 39.81 -1.48 -14.71
CA THR A 286 39.00 -2.31 -13.80
C THR A 286 38.84 -3.74 -14.33
N CYS A 287 38.71 -3.89 -15.65
CA CYS A 287 38.63 -5.19 -16.33
C CYS A 287 40.00 -5.83 -16.66
N CYS A 288 41.13 -5.22 -16.26
CA CYS A 288 42.48 -5.66 -16.62
C CYS A 288 42.79 -5.68 -18.14
N LEU A 289 42.14 -4.81 -18.93
CA LEU A 289 42.27 -4.71 -20.39
C LEU A 289 42.91 -3.40 -20.88
N GLU A 290 43.46 -2.57 -19.99
CA GLU A 290 43.90 -1.20 -20.29
C GLU A 290 44.90 -1.08 -21.47
N ASN A 291 45.85 -2.01 -21.59
CA ASN A 291 46.88 -2.00 -22.64
C ASN A 291 46.29 -2.39 -24.00
N GLN A 292 45.37 -3.37 -24.00
CA GLN A 292 44.67 -3.80 -25.19
C GLN A 292 43.75 -2.68 -25.70
N GLU A 293 42.95 -2.08 -24.82
CA GLU A 293 42.05 -0.98 -25.18
C GLU A 293 42.81 0.27 -25.60
N SER A 294 43.92 0.62 -24.94
CA SER A 294 44.78 1.75 -25.36
C SER A 294 45.36 1.54 -26.75
N SER A 295 45.81 0.31 -27.06
CA SER A 295 46.31 -0.03 -28.41
C SER A 295 45.21 0.04 -29.47
N ASN A 296 44.01 -0.45 -29.15
CA ASN A 296 42.86 -0.40 -30.05
C ASN A 296 42.43 1.04 -30.31
N LEU A 297 42.37 1.86 -29.25
CA LEU A 297 42.03 3.28 -29.34
C LEU A 297 43.01 4.01 -30.26
N ALA A 298 44.32 3.84 -30.06
CA ALA A 298 45.35 4.46 -30.90
C ALA A 298 45.22 4.08 -32.38
N LYS A 299 44.87 2.81 -32.68
CA LYS A 299 44.64 2.35 -34.07
C LYS A 299 43.41 2.99 -34.71
N ILE A 300 42.38 3.26 -33.94
CA ILE A 300 41.12 3.86 -34.43
C ILE A 300 41.31 5.37 -34.60
N GLU A 301 41.94 6.03 -33.64
CA GLU A 301 42.29 7.45 -33.74
C GLU A 301 43.20 7.74 -34.93
N ALA A 302 44.18 6.88 -35.21
CA ALA A 302 45.03 7.00 -36.39
C ALA A 302 44.26 6.86 -37.73
N LYS A 303 43.10 6.20 -37.73
CA LYS A 303 42.23 6.04 -38.91
C LYS A 303 41.19 7.14 -39.02
N ALA A 304 40.82 7.77 -37.91
CA ALA A 304 39.82 8.85 -37.89
C ALA A 304 40.41 10.12 -38.55
N ARG A 305 39.76 10.61 -39.60
CA ARG A 305 40.03 11.96 -40.13
C ARG A 305 39.53 13.02 -39.15
N GLN A 306 39.92 14.29 -39.34
CA GLN A 306 39.53 15.41 -38.48
C GLN A 306 37.99 15.55 -38.27
N ASP A 307 37.18 15.12 -39.24
CA ASP A 307 35.70 15.12 -39.18
C ASP A 307 35.07 13.85 -38.56
N GLY A 308 35.85 12.80 -38.26
CA GLY A 308 35.37 11.52 -37.73
C GLY A 308 35.04 11.51 -36.23
N SER A 309 34.93 12.68 -35.60
CA SER A 309 34.77 12.81 -34.14
C SER A 309 33.47 12.20 -33.62
N VAL A 310 32.40 12.22 -34.43
CA VAL A 310 31.10 11.61 -34.09
C VAL A 310 31.19 10.08 -34.13
N GLU A 311 31.78 9.51 -35.19
CA GLU A 311 31.93 8.06 -35.36
C GLU A 311 32.84 7.46 -34.28
N LEU A 312 33.94 8.15 -33.95
CA LEU A 312 34.81 7.77 -32.84
C LEU A 312 34.04 7.79 -31.53
N LEU A 313 33.23 8.82 -31.29
CA LEU A 313 32.46 8.94 -30.06
C LEU A 313 31.46 7.79 -29.89
N ASP A 314 30.67 7.52 -30.92
CA ASP A 314 29.68 6.44 -30.90
C ASP A 314 30.36 5.06 -30.70
N TYR A 315 31.57 4.87 -31.26
CA TYR A 315 32.38 3.68 -30.98
C TYR A 315 32.78 3.58 -29.50
N LEU A 316 33.30 4.67 -28.91
CA LEU A 316 33.73 4.66 -27.51
C LEU A 316 32.56 4.39 -26.56
N GLU A 317 31.42 5.03 -26.79
CA GLU A 317 30.21 4.83 -25.98
C GLU A 317 29.73 3.38 -26.06
N ARG A 318 29.67 2.81 -27.28
CA ARG A 318 29.34 1.38 -27.45
C ARG A 318 30.35 0.48 -26.73
N ARG A 319 31.65 0.76 -26.86
CA ARG A 319 32.70 -0.06 -26.24
C ARG A 319 32.66 -0.01 -24.71
N ILE A 320 32.31 1.14 -24.13
CA ILE A 320 32.06 1.27 -22.69
C ILE A 320 30.93 0.35 -22.25
N GLU A 321 29.80 0.34 -22.94
CA GLU A 321 28.68 -0.54 -22.58
C GLU A 321 29.04 -2.03 -22.73
N GLU A 322 29.79 -2.40 -23.77
CA GLU A 322 30.34 -3.76 -23.90
C GLU A 322 31.25 -4.14 -22.72
N LEU A 323 32.16 -3.25 -22.32
CA LEU A 323 33.03 -3.49 -21.17
C LEU A 323 32.26 -3.57 -19.85
N LYS A 324 31.16 -2.81 -19.69
CA LYS A 324 30.29 -2.94 -18.51
C LYS A 324 29.65 -4.32 -18.45
N VAL A 325 29.21 -4.87 -19.59
CA VAL A 325 28.68 -6.24 -19.66
C VAL A 325 29.76 -7.27 -19.31
N VAL A 326 30.97 -7.12 -19.86
CA VAL A 326 32.12 -7.99 -19.54
C VAL A 326 32.45 -7.93 -18.05
N TYR A 327 32.47 -6.72 -17.47
CA TYR A 327 32.69 -6.52 -16.04
C TYR A 327 31.62 -7.24 -15.21
N GLN A 328 30.34 -7.08 -15.53
CA GLN A 328 29.26 -7.74 -14.78
C GLN A 328 29.33 -9.26 -14.90
N GLN A 329 29.68 -9.79 -16.07
CA GLN A 329 29.82 -11.23 -16.30
C GLN A 329 30.92 -11.85 -15.43
N HIS A 330 32.01 -11.11 -15.18
CA HIS A 330 33.19 -11.62 -14.46
C HIS A 330 33.52 -10.81 -13.21
N ARG A 331 32.50 -10.21 -12.62
CA ARG A 331 32.60 -9.23 -11.53
C ARG A 331 33.39 -9.75 -10.34
N ARG A 332 33.20 -11.02 -9.97
CA ARG A 332 33.89 -11.65 -8.83
C ARG A 332 35.41 -11.58 -8.97
N VAL A 333 35.93 -11.84 -10.17
CA VAL A 333 37.38 -11.80 -10.43
C VAL A 333 37.89 -10.37 -10.33
N TYR A 334 37.23 -9.44 -11.02
CA TYR A 334 37.65 -8.03 -11.04
C TYR A 334 37.58 -7.38 -9.66
N ASP A 335 36.50 -7.60 -8.90
CA ASP A 335 36.34 -7.07 -7.55
C ASP A 335 37.37 -7.67 -6.58
N ALA A 336 37.67 -8.97 -6.70
CA ALA A 336 38.69 -9.62 -5.88
C ALA A 336 40.10 -9.08 -6.18
N ILE A 337 40.46 -8.89 -7.46
CA ILE A 337 41.74 -8.29 -7.87
C ILE A 337 41.85 -6.85 -7.34
N ALA A 338 40.78 -6.05 -7.48
CA ALA A 338 40.76 -4.67 -7.01
C ALA A 338 40.91 -4.59 -5.48
N ALA A 339 40.24 -5.45 -4.73
CA ALA A 339 40.35 -5.55 -3.27
C ALA A 339 41.77 -5.95 -2.84
N PHE A 340 42.37 -6.93 -3.51
CA PHE A 340 43.76 -7.32 -3.29
C PHE A 340 44.73 -6.15 -3.54
N GLN A 341 44.65 -5.51 -4.70
CA GLN A 341 45.53 -4.38 -5.07
C GLN A 341 45.40 -3.22 -4.07
N THR A 342 44.18 -2.91 -3.62
CA THR A 342 43.92 -1.86 -2.62
C THR A 342 44.62 -2.17 -1.29
N SER A 343 44.45 -3.39 -0.79
CA SER A 343 45.06 -3.81 0.48
C SER A 343 46.57 -3.93 0.39
N PHE A 344 47.08 -4.40 -0.75
CA PHE A 344 48.52 -4.51 -1.01
C PHE A 344 49.18 -3.13 -1.08
N ASN A 345 48.55 -2.17 -1.77
CA ASN A 345 49.03 -0.78 -1.80
C ASN A 345 49.02 -0.14 -0.41
N ALA A 346 47.99 -0.38 0.40
CA ALA A 346 47.94 0.09 1.79
C ALA A 346 49.08 -0.52 2.63
N LEU A 347 49.37 -1.82 2.46
CA LEU A 347 50.49 -2.48 3.10
C LEU A 347 51.83 -1.83 2.71
N GLN A 348 52.06 -1.58 1.41
CA GLN A 348 53.27 -0.92 0.93
C GLN A 348 53.44 0.49 1.50
N GLN A 349 52.35 1.27 1.62
CA GLN A 349 52.40 2.60 2.23
C GLN A 349 52.79 2.55 3.71
N VAL A 350 52.27 1.58 4.47
CA VAL A 350 52.66 1.37 5.88
C VAL A 350 54.13 0.95 5.97
N GLU A 351 54.61 0.06 5.10
CA GLU A 351 56.01 -0.32 5.05
C GLU A 351 56.95 0.83 4.68
N GLN A 352 56.53 1.73 3.79
CA GLN A 352 57.28 2.94 3.47
C GLN A 352 57.33 3.90 4.65
N ARG A 353 56.21 4.13 5.35
CA ARG A 353 56.18 4.98 6.55
C ARG A 353 57.04 4.42 7.68
N LEU A 354 57.12 3.10 7.83
CA LEU A 354 58.03 2.45 8.79
C LEU A 354 59.53 2.69 8.48
N LYS A 355 59.89 3.12 7.26
CA LYS A 355 61.27 3.47 6.88
C LYS A 355 61.63 4.92 7.23
N ASP A 356 60.65 5.78 7.51
CA ASP A 356 60.88 7.19 7.83
C ASP A 356 61.41 7.34 9.28
N PRO A 357 62.60 7.93 9.51
CA PRO A 357 63.14 8.14 10.85
C PRO A 357 62.25 8.99 11.77
N SER A 358 61.35 9.81 11.21
CA SER A 358 60.44 10.70 11.95
C SER A 358 59.47 9.96 12.87
N ILE A 359 59.20 8.67 12.60
CA ILE A 359 58.24 7.84 13.34
C ILE A 359 58.71 7.52 14.78
N LEU A 360 60.01 7.64 15.05
CA LEU A 360 60.61 7.38 16.36
C LEU A 360 60.43 8.57 17.34
N GLY A 361 60.00 9.74 16.85
CA GLY A 361 59.86 10.95 17.67
C GLY A 361 58.78 10.85 18.77
N ASN A 362 57.76 10.01 18.59
CA ASN A 362 56.60 9.90 19.49
C ASN A 362 56.70 8.74 20.49
N ARG A 363 57.83 8.64 21.22
CA ARG A 363 58.08 7.66 22.30
C ARG A 363 57.69 6.19 21.95
N GLY A 364 57.76 5.81 20.66
CA GLY A 364 57.44 4.46 20.17
C GLY A 364 55.95 4.11 20.01
N GLY A 365 55.00 4.99 20.37
CA GLY A 365 53.56 4.68 20.28
C GLY A 365 53.03 4.59 18.84
N ILE A 366 53.56 5.43 17.94
CA ILE A 366 53.23 5.39 16.50
C ILE A 366 53.80 4.14 15.86
N LEU A 367 55.04 3.78 16.19
CA LEU A 367 55.70 2.58 15.69
C LEU A 367 54.88 1.32 16.02
N LEU A 368 54.43 1.19 17.27
CA LEU A 368 53.62 0.05 17.68
C LEU A 368 52.28 -0.04 16.94
N LYS A 369 51.61 1.11 16.73
CA LYS A 369 50.36 1.17 15.95
C LYS A 369 50.58 0.75 14.49
N MET A 370 51.63 1.26 13.85
CA MET A 370 51.94 0.93 12.45
C MET A 370 52.39 -0.53 12.30
N GLU A 371 53.16 -1.09 13.22
CA GLU A 371 53.55 -2.51 13.17
C GLU A 371 52.35 -3.44 13.37
N LYS A 372 51.41 -3.06 14.26
CA LYS A 372 50.13 -3.77 14.44
C LYS A 372 49.27 -3.70 13.18
N GLU A 373 49.20 -2.52 12.56
CA GLU A 373 48.49 -2.32 11.28
C GLU A 373 49.12 -3.11 10.14
N LYS A 374 50.45 -3.12 10.01
CA LYS A 374 51.18 -3.95 9.06
C LYS A 374 50.84 -5.43 9.24
N LYS A 375 50.85 -5.93 10.49
CA LYS A 375 50.50 -7.34 10.78
C LYS A 375 49.05 -7.66 10.41
N ARG A 376 48.12 -6.70 10.58
CA ARG A 376 46.72 -6.84 10.14
C ARG A 376 46.64 -6.91 8.61
N LEU A 377 47.25 -5.94 7.91
CA LEU A 377 47.24 -5.86 6.45
C LEU A 377 47.93 -7.06 5.79
N LEU A 378 49.01 -7.60 6.37
CA LEU A 378 49.64 -8.83 5.88
C LEU A 378 48.66 -10.01 5.86
N LYS A 379 47.92 -10.23 6.94
CA LYS A 379 46.91 -11.29 7.01
C LYS A 379 45.75 -11.06 6.05
N GLU A 380 45.37 -9.80 5.86
CA GLU A 380 44.31 -9.39 4.94
C GLU A 380 44.72 -9.62 3.48
N VAL A 381 45.93 -9.23 3.09
CA VAL A 381 46.50 -9.49 1.77
C VAL A 381 46.60 -10.99 1.50
N GLU A 382 47.10 -11.80 2.44
CA GLU A 382 47.16 -13.26 2.30
C GLU A 382 45.77 -13.89 2.13
N LYS A 383 44.76 -13.36 2.81
CA LYS A 383 43.38 -13.81 2.68
C LYS A 383 42.82 -13.44 1.31
N LEU A 384 42.95 -12.17 0.92
CA LEU A 384 42.46 -11.66 -0.36
C LEU A 384 43.14 -12.35 -1.54
N GLU A 385 44.44 -12.63 -1.47
CA GLU A 385 45.14 -13.39 -2.51
C GLU A 385 44.52 -14.77 -2.74
N LYS A 386 44.20 -15.50 -1.66
CA LYS A 386 43.54 -16.81 -1.77
C LYS A 386 42.13 -16.69 -2.36
N GLU A 387 41.39 -15.67 -1.96
CA GLU A 387 40.05 -15.37 -2.50
C GLU A 387 40.11 -15.01 -3.99
N THR A 388 41.09 -14.19 -4.40
CA THR A 388 41.31 -13.84 -5.81
C THR A 388 41.71 -15.06 -6.64
N LEU A 389 42.61 -15.91 -6.13
CA LEU A 389 43.00 -17.15 -6.82
C LEU A 389 41.82 -18.12 -6.98
N ALA A 390 40.97 -18.24 -5.96
CA ALA A 390 39.76 -19.05 -6.05
C ALA A 390 38.79 -18.48 -7.10
N ALA A 391 38.55 -17.17 -7.11
CA ALA A 391 37.69 -16.53 -8.11
C ALA A 391 38.24 -16.68 -9.54
N ILE A 392 39.57 -16.57 -9.72
CA ILE A 392 40.23 -16.81 -11.02
C ILE A 392 40.07 -18.28 -11.43
N SER A 393 40.27 -19.23 -10.51
CA SER A 393 40.10 -20.66 -10.82
C SER A 393 38.67 -21.01 -11.23
N GLU A 394 37.66 -20.40 -10.61
CA GLU A 394 36.25 -20.54 -11.02
C GLU A 394 36.05 -20.01 -12.44
N TYR A 395 36.56 -18.81 -12.73
CA TYR A 395 36.50 -18.21 -14.06
C TYR A 395 37.16 -19.08 -15.14
N GLU A 396 38.37 -19.58 -14.88
CA GLU A 396 39.11 -20.40 -15.84
C GLU A 396 38.40 -21.74 -16.10
N ALA A 397 37.78 -22.33 -15.08
CA ALA A 397 36.96 -23.52 -15.20
C ALA A 397 35.69 -23.30 -16.04
N GLU A 398 35.03 -22.14 -15.88
CA GLU A 398 33.83 -21.78 -16.63
C GLU A 398 34.13 -21.43 -18.09
N LYS A 399 35.20 -20.67 -18.36
CA LYS A 399 35.55 -20.17 -19.71
C LYS A 399 36.46 -21.12 -20.49
N GLY A 400 37.19 -22.01 -19.82
CA GLY A 400 38.21 -22.85 -20.45
C GLY A 400 39.41 -22.06 -21.00
N GLN A 401 39.65 -20.85 -20.48
CA GLN A 401 40.73 -19.95 -20.90
C GLN A 401 41.47 -19.42 -19.68
N THR A 402 42.79 -19.31 -19.78
CA THR A 402 43.63 -18.76 -18.71
C THR A 402 43.37 -17.26 -18.54
N PHE A 403 43.19 -16.82 -17.31
CA PHE A 403 43.02 -15.42 -16.99
C PHE A 403 44.37 -14.69 -17.02
N VAL A 404 44.45 -13.61 -17.79
CA VAL A 404 45.65 -12.79 -17.93
C VAL A 404 45.35 -11.34 -17.57
N LEU A 405 46.31 -10.69 -16.92
CA LEU A 405 46.28 -9.26 -16.63
C LEU A 405 46.66 -8.44 -17.87
N SER A 406 46.50 -7.12 -17.78
CA SER A 406 46.76 -6.18 -18.88
C SER A 406 48.18 -6.27 -19.46
N ASN A 407 49.15 -6.67 -18.65
CA ASN A 407 50.56 -6.85 -19.02
C ASN A 407 50.86 -8.23 -19.66
N GLY A 408 49.85 -9.07 -19.87
CA GLY A 408 49.97 -10.42 -20.44
C GLY A 408 50.44 -11.48 -19.44
N LYS A 409 50.56 -11.16 -18.15
CA LYS A 409 51.00 -12.08 -17.10
C LYS A 409 49.81 -12.67 -16.36
N THR A 410 50.00 -13.83 -15.75
CA THR A 410 49.01 -14.39 -14.82
C THR A 410 49.05 -13.63 -13.49
N PHE A 411 47.96 -13.71 -12.72
CA PHE A 411 47.88 -13.06 -11.41
C PHE A 411 49.01 -13.51 -10.46
N VAL A 412 49.34 -14.80 -10.46
CA VAL A 412 50.43 -15.37 -9.65
C VAL A 412 51.78 -14.73 -10.00
N GLN A 413 52.11 -14.65 -11.29
CA GLN A 413 53.36 -14.04 -11.76
C GLN A 413 53.45 -12.56 -11.35
N ALA A 414 52.34 -11.82 -11.47
CA ALA A 414 52.31 -10.41 -11.08
C ALA A 414 52.51 -10.20 -9.58
N ILE A 415 51.94 -11.06 -8.72
CA ILE A 415 52.16 -10.98 -7.26
C ILE A 415 53.61 -11.30 -6.90
N GLU A 416 54.19 -12.35 -7.48
CA GLU A 416 55.59 -12.73 -7.23
C GLU A 416 56.55 -11.60 -7.60
N GLU A 417 56.33 -10.95 -8.75
CA GLU A 417 57.11 -9.78 -9.15
C GLU A 417 56.92 -8.61 -8.19
N GLN A 418 55.69 -8.31 -7.77
CA GLN A 418 55.41 -7.25 -6.80
C GLN A 418 56.11 -7.52 -5.44
N ARG A 419 56.14 -8.77 -4.98
CA ARG A 419 56.87 -9.19 -3.76
C ARG A 419 58.39 -9.09 -3.93
N ASN A 420 58.91 -9.53 -5.07
CA ASN A 420 60.34 -9.46 -5.38
C ASN A 420 60.83 -8.01 -5.49
N ALA A 421 60.03 -7.12 -6.08
CA ALA A 421 60.32 -5.68 -6.12
C ALA A 421 60.35 -5.06 -4.70
N ALA A 422 59.41 -5.44 -3.83
CA ALA A 422 59.38 -4.98 -2.43
C ALA A 422 60.61 -5.45 -1.64
N THR A 423 61.02 -6.72 -1.80
CA THR A 423 62.22 -7.26 -1.14
C THR A 423 63.53 -6.67 -1.69
N ALA A 424 63.61 -6.39 -3.00
CA ALA A 424 64.75 -5.73 -3.61
C ALA A 424 64.92 -4.28 -3.10
N SER A 425 63.80 -3.54 -2.95
CA SER A 425 63.79 -2.21 -2.31
C SER A 425 64.32 -2.26 -0.87
N MET A 426 64.03 -3.33 -0.11
CA MET A 426 64.57 -3.52 1.24
C MET A 426 66.09 -3.78 1.25
N ARG A 427 66.65 -4.45 0.23
CA ARG A 427 68.10 -4.69 0.12
C ARG A 427 68.87 -3.43 -0.28
N GLY A 428 68.33 -2.62 -1.21
CA GLY A 428 68.95 -1.36 -1.65
C GLY A 428 69.03 -0.28 -0.56
N SER A 429 68.09 -0.26 0.38
CA SER A 429 68.12 0.68 1.53
C SER A 429 69.14 0.29 2.60
N ARG A 430 69.53 -0.99 2.69
CA ARG A 430 70.54 -1.48 3.64
C ARG A 430 71.98 -1.25 3.15
N SER A 431 72.21 -1.17 1.84
CA SER A 431 73.54 -0.93 1.28
C SER A 431 73.95 0.55 1.32
N SER A 432 73.00 1.49 1.31
CA SER A 432 73.27 2.94 1.39
C SER A 432 73.60 3.43 2.81
N SER A 433 73.26 2.68 3.85
CA SER A 433 73.47 3.05 5.26
C SER A 433 74.85 2.65 5.82
N ALA A 434 75.70 1.98 5.04
CA ALA A 434 77.02 1.50 5.48
C ALA A 434 78.20 2.45 5.17
N VAL A 435 78.00 3.51 4.39
CA VAL A 435 79.07 4.47 3.99
C VAL A 435 78.92 5.76 4.79
N GLY A 436 79.32 5.74 6.07
CA GLY A 436 79.16 6.92 6.92
C GLY A 436 79.62 6.77 8.37
N ARG A 437 80.79 6.19 8.63
CA ARG A 437 81.48 6.37 9.92
C ARG A 437 82.91 6.83 9.68
N ARG A 438 83.19 8.11 9.98
CA ARG A 438 84.53 8.58 10.34
C ARG A 438 84.64 8.66 11.87
N PRO A 439 85.84 8.45 12.46
CA PRO A 439 86.01 8.31 13.89
C PRO A 439 86.10 9.66 14.59
N PHE A 440 85.66 9.63 15.85
CA PHE A 440 85.65 10.70 16.84
C PHE A 440 87.08 11.01 17.33
N SER A 441 87.52 12.27 17.30
CA SER A 441 88.67 12.76 18.05
C SER A 441 88.17 13.65 19.20
N GLY A 442 88.32 13.16 20.43
CA GLY A 442 88.06 13.92 21.66
C GLY A 442 89.35 14.51 22.21
N GLY A 443 89.35 15.80 22.50
CA GLY A 443 90.43 16.50 23.20
C GLY A 443 89.91 17.80 23.82
N HIS A 444 89.80 17.81 25.14
CA HIS A 444 89.40 18.90 26.04
C HIS A 444 90.10 20.24 25.80
N PRO A 445 89.49 21.36 26.22
CA PRO A 445 90.24 22.50 26.75
C PRO A 445 90.00 22.65 28.27
N ALA A 446 91.08 22.68 29.02
CA ALA A 446 91.14 23.32 30.34
C ALA A 446 91.85 24.68 30.15
N SER A 447 91.29 25.71 30.78
CA SER A 447 91.69 27.11 30.73
C SER A 447 92.88 27.43 31.65
N GLN A 448 93.93 28.03 31.07
CA GLN A 448 94.79 29.15 31.56
C GLN A 448 95.47 29.09 32.96
N PRO A 449 96.38 30.01 33.31
CA PRO A 449 97.45 30.69 32.56
C PRO A 449 98.80 30.69 33.34
N CYS A 450 99.92 30.79 32.63
CA CYS A 450 101.15 31.55 32.98
C CYS A 450 102.22 31.28 31.93
#